data_AF-A0A1C5DLD2-F1
#
_entry.id   AF-A0A1C5DLD2-F1
#
_cell.length_a   1.000
_cell.length_b   1.000
_cell.length_c   1.000
_cell.angle_alpha   90.00
_cell.angle_beta   90.00
_cell.angle_gamma   90.00
#
_symmetry.space_group_name_H-M   'P 1'
#
loop_
_entity.id
_entity.type
_entity.pdbx_description
1 polymer ?
#
loop_
_entity_poly.entity_id
_entity_poly.type
_entity_poly.pdbx_seq_one_letter_code
_entity_poly.pdbx_strand_id
1 'polypeptide(L)'
;MSGMWHGSSHEDDHHLGGSHSIGRLLVAVPASDASAERHWDKRTKCEETDPDGRVIPTRYGNGDLGWNHFSGKHNIKKCRAVDAALAGKVDKKNGGRLEYHGVALNGRKRVNIVVIVQYARRTADGEYDAGKGKEIGVITAYCGVTKCPNWVNE
;
A
#
# COMPACT_ATOMS: atom_id res chain seq x y z
N MET A 1 17.75 24.29 39.98
CA MET A 1 18.80 23.66 40.80
C MET A 1 19.45 22.62 39.89
N SER A 2 20.37 23.02 39.03
CA SER A 2 21.79 23.29 39.31
C SER A 2 22.50 22.06 39.87
N GLY A 3 23.46 21.55 39.11
CA GLY A 3 24.34 20.46 39.48
C GLY A 3 25.46 20.27 38.45
N MET A 4 26.27 21.31 38.26
CA MET A 4 27.58 21.26 37.58
C MET A 4 28.63 20.65 38.51
N TRP A 5 29.52 19.82 37.95
CA TRP A 5 30.90 19.55 38.42
C TRP A 5 31.76 19.43 37.15
N HIS A 6 32.59 20.42 36.79
CA HIS A 6 34.03 20.56 37.11
C HIS A 6 34.82 19.25 36.91
N GLY A 7 35.90 19.15 36.15
CA GLY A 7 36.81 20.09 35.49
C GLY A 7 38.15 19.38 35.28
N SER A 8 38.98 19.86 34.35
CA SER A 8 40.46 19.98 34.44
C SER A 8 41.16 19.81 33.10
N SER A 9 42.01 20.82 32.85
CA SER A 9 42.92 21.02 31.73
C SER A 9 44.18 20.15 31.81
N HIS A 10 44.79 19.87 30.66
CA HIS A 10 46.24 19.95 30.50
C HIS A 10 46.62 20.20 29.04
N GLU A 11 47.43 21.22 28.85
CA GLU A 11 48.16 21.58 27.63
C GLU A 11 49.30 20.58 27.39
N ASP A 12 49.73 20.39 26.14
CA ASP A 12 51.14 20.57 25.74
C ASP A 12 51.35 20.34 24.23
N ASP A 13 52.29 21.13 23.73
CA ASP A 13 52.54 21.55 22.35
C ASP A 13 53.45 20.64 21.51
N HIS A 14 53.48 20.99 20.21
CA HIS A 14 54.51 20.77 19.18
C HIS A 14 54.47 19.46 18.35
N HIS A 15 54.10 19.61 17.06
CA HIS A 15 55.10 19.52 15.98
C HIS A 15 54.60 20.11 14.65
N LEU A 16 55.47 20.92 14.05
CA LEU A 16 55.40 21.49 12.70
C LEU A 16 55.36 20.38 11.64
N GLY A 17 54.51 20.51 10.62
CA GLY A 17 54.61 19.66 9.44
C GLY A 17 53.51 19.86 8.41
N GLY A 18 53.86 20.55 7.32
CA GLY A 18 53.41 20.16 5.98
C GLY A 18 51.96 20.44 5.60
N SER A 19 51.76 21.61 5.00
CA SER A 19 50.68 21.90 4.06
C SER A 19 50.57 20.79 3.01
N HIS A 20 49.40 20.17 2.84
CA HIS A 20 48.84 19.67 1.56
C HIS A 20 47.38 19.25 1.82
N SER A 21 46.45 20.21 1.82
CA SER A 21 45.02 19.94 1.81
C SER A 21 44.62 19.29 0.48
N ILE A 22 44.59 17.97 0.42
CA ILE A 22 43.82 17.26 -0.60
C ILE A 22 42.34 17.38 -0.23
N GLY A 23 41.71 18.45 -0.74
CA GLY A 23 40.28 18.65 -0.70
C GLY A 23 39.58 17.45 -1.34
N ARG A 24 39.01 16.59 -0.50
CA ARG A 24 38.13 15.51 -0.95
C ARG A 24 36.84 16.18 -1.43
N LEU A 25 36.75 16.40 -2.75
CA LEU A 25 35.54 16.88 -3.39
C LEU A 25 34.45 15.81 -3.17
N LEU A 26 33.58 16.03 -2.19
CA LEU A 26 32.35 15.26 -2.06
C LEU A 26 31.45 15.67 -3.21
N VAL A 27 31.51 14.89 -4.30
CA VAL A 27 30.50 14.97 -5.36
C VAL A 27 29.20 14.52 -4.72
N ALA A 28 28.33 15.48 -4.41
CA ALA A 28 26.94 15.20 -4.08
C ALA A 28 26.31 14.55 -5.31
N VAL A 29 26.21 13.23 -5.30
CA VAL A 29 25.32 12.52 -6.22
C VAL A 29 23.92 13.02 -5.89
N PRO A 30 23.19 13.63 -6.83
CA PRO A 30 21.78 13.91 -6.60
C PRO A 30 21.12 12.56 -6.33
N ALA A 31 20.55 12.40 -5.14
CA ALA A 31 19.58 11.34 -4.90
C ALA A 31 18.51 11.55 -5.99
N SER A 32 18.38 10.60 -6.90
CA SER A 32 17.29 10.61 -7.86
C SER A 32 16.00 10.75 -7.05
N ASP A 33 15.19 11.76 -7.36
CA ASP A 33 13.86 11.94 -6.79
C ASP A 33 13.05 10.66 -7.08
N ALA A 34 13.08 9.70 -6.15
CA ALA A 34 12.31 8.47 -6.21
C ALA A 34 10.86 8.76 -5.75
N SER A 35 10.26 9.81 -6.30
CA SER A 35 8.85 10.12 -6.15
C SER A 35 8.39 10.99 -7.31
N ALA A 36 8.54 10.47 -8.53
CA ALA A 36 7.33 10.46 -9.34
C ALA A 36 6.33 9.63 -8.54
N GLU A 37 5.43 10.28 -7.78
CA GLU A 37 4.37 9.60 -7.05
C GLU A 37 3.81 8.52 -7.98
N ARG A 38 3.87 7.24 -7.58
CA ARG A 38 3.42 6.15 -8.46
C ARG A 38 2.00 6.48 -8.86
N HIS A 39 1.83 6.84 -10.14
CA HIS A 39 0.57 7.39 -10.62
C HIS A 39 -0.58 6.49 -10.18
N TRP A 40 -1.48 7.03 -9.38
CA TRP A 40 -2.56 6.29 -8.76
C TRP A 40 -3.89 6.93 -9.14
N ASP A 41 -4.66 6.27 -10.01
CA ASP A 41 -5.98 6.75 -10.41
C ASP A 41 -6.97 6.57 -9.25
N LYS A 42 -7.29 7.68 -8.59
CA LYS A 42 -8.15 7.71 -7.40
C LYS A 42 -9.65 7.66 -7.73
N ARG A 43 -10.05 7.67 -9.01
CA ARG A 43 -11.46 7.59 -9.40
C ARG A 43 -12.04 6.25 -8.97
N THR A 44 -13.26 6.26 -8.46
CA THR A 44 -13.99 5.06 -8.08
C THR A 44 -14.49 4.34 -9.34
N LYS A 45 -14.19 3.04 -9.45
CA LYS A 45 -14.70 2.14 -10.49
C LYS A 45 -16.05 1.56 -10.09
N CYS A 46 -16.14 1.11 -8.84
CA CYS A 46 -17.33 0.62 -8.18
C CYS A 46 -17.16 0.81 -6.67
N GLU A 47 -18.26 0.70 -5.95
CA GLU A 47 -18.34 0.93 -4.52
C GLU A 47 -19.37 -0.04 -3.96
N GLU A 48 -19.07 -0.60 -2.79
CA GLU A 48 -19.97 -1.48 -2.05
C GLU A 48 -19.99 -1.05 -0.59
N THR A 49 -21.15 -1.20 0.07
CA THR A 49 -21.26 -1.01 1.51
C THR A 49 -21.31 -2.37 2.19
N ASP A 50 -20.32 -2.64 3.04
CA ASP A 50 -20.29 -3.91 3.78
C ASP A 50 -21.42 -3.99 4.83
N PRO A 51 -21.71 -5.18 5.39
CA PRO A 51 -22.74 -5.33 6.41
C PRO A 51 -22.55 -4.50 7.69
N ASP A 52 -21.34 -4.02 7.96
CA ASP A 52 -21.04 -3.14 9.10
C ASP A 52 -21.22 -1.65 8.73
N GLY A 53 -21.70 -1.34 7.53
CA GLY A 53 -21.95 0.02 7.04
C GLY A 53 -20.71 0.74 6.51
N ARG A 54 -19.60 0.03 6.27
CA ARG A 54 -18.38 0.63 5.69
C ARG A 54 -18.56 0.80 4.20
N VAL A 55 -18.43 2.03 3.73
CA VAL A 55 -18.35 2.33 2.29
C VAL A 55 -16.95 1.96 1.79
N ILE A 56 -16.86 1.00 0.87
CA ILE A 56 -15.61 0.43 0.37
C ILE A 56 -15.47 0.76 -1.12
N PRO A 57 -14.68 1.79 -1.48
CA PRO A 57 -14.44 2.11 -2.87
C PRO A 57 -13.45 1.12 -3.49
N THR A 58 -13.78 0.61 -4.67
CA THR A 58 -12.82 0.01 -5.59
C THR A 58 -12.38 1.08 -6.57
N ARG A 59 -11.15 1.57 -6.44
CA ARG A 59 -10.62 2.58 -7.37
C ARG A 59 -10.00 1.96 -8.60
N TYR A 60 -9.94 2.73 -9.69
CA TYR A 60 -9.24 2.30 -10.91
C TYR A 60 -7.80 1.87 -10.58
N GLY A 61 -7.10 2.64 -9.75
CA GLY A 61 -5.82 2.21 -9.23
C GLY A 61 -4.71 2.21 -10.30
N ASN A 62 -3.72 1.37 -10.10
CA ASN A 62 -2.58 1.18 -11.01
C ASN A 62 -2.13 -0.30 -10.99
N GLY A 63 -0.91 -0.60 -11.44
CA GLY A 63 -0.39 -1.97 -11.46
C GLY A 63 -0.15 -2.57 -10.07
N ASP A 64 -0.07 -1.76 -9.02
CA ASP A 64 0.26 -2.19 -7.66
C ASP A 64 -1.00 -2.42 -6.81
N LEU A 65 -2.04 -1.61 -6.99
CA LEU A 65 -3.30 -1.76 -6.26
C LEU A 65 -4.54 -1.30 -7.05
N GLY A 66 -5.70 -1.77 -6.60
CA GLY A 66 -7.00 -1.40 -7.15
C GLY A 66 -7.37 -2.20 -8.40
N TRP A 67 -8.35 -1.71 -9.15
CA TRP A 67 -8.94 -2.42 -10.29
C TRP A 67 -7.90 -2.83 -11.33
N ASN A 68 -7.00 -1.92 -11.72
CA ASN A 68 -5.99 -2.17 -12.73
C ASN A 68 -5.02 -3.29 -12.31
N HIS A 69 -4.72 -3.42 -11.01
CA HIS A 69 -3.91 -4.49 -10.47
C HIS A 69 -4.59 -5.84 -10.65
N PHE A 70 -5.78 -6.02 -10.06
CA PHE A 70 -6.42 -7.34 -10.05
C PHE A 70 -7.12 -7.73 -11.36
N SER A 71 -7.56 -6.76 -12.16
CA SER A 71 -8.14 -7.06 -13.48
C SER A 71 -7.10 -7.54 -14.49
N GLY A 72 -5.85 -7.06 -14.37
CA GLY A 72 -4.71 -7.57 -15.13
C GLY A 72 -4.14 -8.85 -14.53
N LYS A 73 -3.61 -8.77 -13.30
CA LYS A 73 -2.86 -9.87 -12.67
C LYS A 73 -3.74 -11.08 -12.34
N HIS A 74 -4.96 -10.84 -11.86
CA HIS A 74 -5.85 -11.88 -11.34
C HIS A 74 -7.07 -12.14 -12.22
N ASN A 75 -7.23 -11.44 -13.34
CA ASN A 75 -8.33 -11.61 -14.29
C ASN A 75 -9.73 -11.42 -13.67
N ILE A 76 -9.89 -10.50 -12.72
CA ILE A 76 -11.21 -10.10 -12.18
C ILE A 76 -11.64 -8.80 -12.86
N LYS A 77 -12.65 -8.88 -13.73
CA LYS A 77 -13.03 -7.81 -14.67
C LYS A 77 -14.47 -7.30 -14.48
N LYS A 78 -15.17 -7.78 -13.45
CA LYS A 78 -16.54 -7.37 -13.12
C LYS A 78 -16.61 -6.97 -11.64
N CYS A 79 -17.24 -5.82 -11.36
CA CYS A 79 -17.42 -5.33 -9.99
C CYS A 79 -18.17 -6.35 -9.13
N ARG A 80 -19.20 -7.00 -9.68
CA ARG A 80 -19.98 -8.05 -8.99
C ARG A 80 -19.12 -9.14 -8.32
N ALA A 81 -17.94 -9.45 -8.86
CA ALA A 81 -17.06 -10.47 -8.27
C ALA A 81 -16.39 -9.97 -6.98
N VAL A 82 -16.09 -8.68 -6.92
CA VAL A 82 -15.60 -7.98 -5.71
C VAL A 82 -16.76 -7.76 -4.74
N ASP A 83 -17.86 -7.20 -5.24
CA ASP A 83 -19.05 -6.83 -4.47
C ASP A 83 -19.65 -8.05 -3.75
N ALA A 84 -19.70 -9.22 -4.41
CA ALA A 84 -20.17 -10.46 -3.80
C ALA A 84 -19.35 -10.93 -2.58
N ALA A 85 -18.05 -10.61 -2.52
CA ALA A 85 -17.25 -10.87 -1.34
C ALA A 85 -17.46 -9.79 -0.27
N LEU A 86 -17.54 -8.52 -0.67
CA LEU A 86 -17.74 -7.38 0.23
C LEU A 86 -19.13 -7.38 0.90
N ALA A 87 -20.14 -7.99 0.27
CA ALA A 87 -21.45 -8.23 0.86
C ALA A 87 -21.42 -9.26 2.02
N GLY A 88 -20.31 -9.98 2.19
CA GLY A 88 -20.05 -10.85 3.32
C GLY A 88 -19.52 -10.10 4.55
N LYS A 89 -19.31 -10.82 5.65
CA LYS A 89 -18.62 -10.29 6.82
C LYS A 89 -17.11 -10.16 6.55
N VAL A 90 -16.42 -9.39 7.37
CA VAL A 90 -14.96 -9.44 7.43
C VAL A 90 -14.50 -10.80 7.97
N ASP A 91 -13.71 -11.55 7.19
CA ASP A 91 -13.18 -12.86 7.58
C ASP A 91 -11.85 -12.76 8.33
N LYS A 92 -11.02 -11.77 8.00
CA LYS A 92 -9.80 -11.45 8.75
C LYS A 92 -9.60 -9.95 8.89
N LYS A 93 -9.07 -9.54 10.04
CA LYS A 93 -8.78 -8.15 10.36
C LYS A 93 -7.40 -8.01 10.98
N ASN A 94 -6.59 -7.13 10.42
CA ASN A 94 -5.30 -6.72 11.00
C ASN A 94 -5.16 -5.19 10.85
N GLY A 95 -5.44 -4.45 11.92
CA GLY A 95 -5.54 -2.99 11.87
C GLY A 95 -6.59 -2.54 10.83
N GLY A 96 -6.17 -1.67 9.90
CA GLY A 96 -7.00 -1.21 8.78
C GLY A 96 -7.08 -2.20 7.60
N ARG A 97 -6.34 -3.32 7.63
CA ARG A 97 -6.41 -4.32 6.58
C ARG A 97 -7.53 -5.32 6.87
N LEU A 98 -8.50 -5.39 5.96
CA LEU A 98 -9.66 -6.27 6.04
C LEU A 98 -9.59 -7.28 4.88
N GLU A 99 -9.91 -8.54 5.16
CA GLU A 99 -10.00 -9.61 4.18
C GLU A 99 -11.43 -10.15 4.16
N TYR A 100 -12.02 -10.20 2.97
CA TYR A 100 -13.38 -10.70 2.71
C TYR A 100 -13.29 -11.93 1.80
N HIS A 101 -13.99 -12.99 2.17
CA HIS A 101 -14.04 -14.25 1.43
C HIS A 101 -15.41 -14.40 0.81
N GLY A 102 -15.43 -14.48 -0.52
CA GLY A 102 -16.61 -14.80 -1.30
C GLY A 102 -16.45 -16.13 -2.02
N VAL A 103 -17.53 -16.61 -2.60
CA VAL A 103 -17.53 -17.78 -3.48
C VAL A 103 -18.26 -17.42 -4.77
N ALA A 104 -17.59 -17.54 -5.90
CA ALA A 104 -18.24 -17.48 -7.21
C ALA A 104 -18.68 -18.88 -7.64
N LEU A 105 -19.91 -18.96 -8.14
CA LEU A 105 -20.55 -20.18 -8.61
C LEU A 105 -20.98 -20.04 -10.07
N ASN A 106 -20.75 -21.08 -10.87
CA ASN A 106 -21.32 -21.21 -12.22
C ASN A 106 -21.67 -22.69 -12.46
N GLY A 107 -22.94 -23.03 -12.24
CA GLY A 107 -23.41 -24.42 -12.21
C GLY A 107 -22.68 -25.23 -11.14
N ARG A 108 -21.95 -26.27 -11.55
CA ARG A 108 -21.12 -27.10 -10.65
C ARG A 108 -19.72 -26.53 -10.40
N LYS A 109 -19.34 -25.44 -11.08
CA LYS A 109 -18.03 -24.79 -10.90
C LYS A 109 -18.09 -23.85 -9.72
N ARG A 110 -17.02 -23.87 -8.92
CA ARG A 110 -16.86 -23.04 -7.73
C ARG A 110 -15.42 -22.53 -7.66
N VAL A 111 -15.26 -21.27 -7.27
CA VAL A 111 -13.95 -20.74 -6.87
C VAL A 111 -14.12 -19.77 -5.71
N ASN A 112 -13.18 -19.81 -4.77
CA ASN A 112 -13.14 -18.82 -3.69
C ASN A 112 -12.61 -17.50 -4.26
N ILE A 113 -13.16 -16.38 -3.81
CA ILE A 113 -12.68 -15.04 -4.10
C ILE A 113 -12.22 -14.44 -2.79
N VAL A 114 -11.01 -13.90 -2.76
CA VAL A 114 -10.48 -13.16 -1.63
C VAL A 114 -10.33 -11.71 -2.05
N VAL A 115 -11.02 -10.80 -1.38
CA VAL A 115 -10.90 -9.35 -1.55
C VAL A 115 -10.17 -8.78 -0.35
N ILE A 116 -9.11 -8.03 -0.61
CA ILE A 116 -8.33 -7.36 0.42
C ILE A 116 -8.60 -5.87 0.31
N VAL A 117 -9.05 -5.31 1.44
CA VAL A 117 -9.36 -3.90 1.61
C VAL A 117 -8.36 -3.28 2.57
N GLN A 118 -7.87 -2.10 2.21
CA GLN A 118 -7.19 -1.21 3.14
C GLN A 118 -8.19 -0.11 3.57
N TYR A 119 -8.85 -0.36 4.70
CA TYR A 119 -9.77 0.57 5.34
C TYR A 119 -9.00 1.53 6.26
N ALA A 120 -8.10 2.28 5.64
CA ALA A 120 -7.32 3.34 6.25
C ALA A 120 -6.96 4.36 5.19
N ARG A 121 -6.56 5.57 5.59
CA ARG A 121 -6.14 6.62 4.65
C ARG A 121 -4.92 6.24 3.82
N ARG A 122 -3.97 5.51 4.42
CA ARG A 122 -2.71 5.12 3.79
C ARG A 122 -2.55 3.61 3.73
N THR A 123 -1.78 3.14 2.76
CA THR A 123 -1.26 1.77 2.77
C THR A 123 -0.26 1.59 3.92
N ALA A 124 -0.03 0.33 4.32
CA ALA A 124 0.85 0.02 5.45
C ALA A 124 2.30 0.46 5.24
N ASP A 125 2.77 0.47 3.98
CA ASP A 125 4.08 0.97 3.55
C ASP A 125 4.12 2.49 3.38
N GLY A 126 2.98 3.18 3.41
CA GLY A 126 2.89 4.63 3.25
C GLY A 126 2.99 5.14 1.81
N GLU A 127 3.19 4.26 0.84
CA GLU A 127 3.38 4.61 -0.58
C GLU A 127 2.15 5.28 -1.22
N TYR A 128 0.96 5.03 -0.69
CA TYR A 128 -0.29 5.60 -1.18
C TYR A 128 -1.08 6.31 -0.09
N ASP A 129 -1.63 7.49 -0.41
CA ASP A 129 -2.48 8.29 0.48
C ASP A 129 -3.77 8.71 -0.23
N ALA A 130 -4.91 8.20 0.25
CA ALA A 130 -6.24 8.46 -0.32
C ALA A 130 -6.67 9.93 -0.18
N GLY A 131 -6.02 10.70 0.69
CA GLY A 131 -6.41 12.05 1.07
C GLY A 131 -7.20 12.08 2.37
N LYS A 132 -7.35 13.28 2.95
CA LYS A 132 -8.05 13.49 4.22
C LYS A 132 -9.50 13.00 4.14
N GLY A 133 -9.93 12.24 5.16
CA GLY A 133 -11.30 11.74 5.27
C GLY A 133 -11.69 10.66 4.26
N LYS A 134 -10.70 10.03 3.61
CA LYS A 134 -10.91 8.93 2.66
C LYS A 134 -10.07 7.73 3.06
N GLU A 135 -10.57 6.54 2.77
CA GLU A 135 -9.86 5.28 2.87
C GLU A 135 -9.32 4.83 1.50
N ILE A 136 -8.28 3.99 1.46
CA ILE A 136 -7.69 3.40 0.25
C ILE A 136 -8.66 2.46 -0.47
N GLY A 137 -9.51 1.73 0.27
CA GLY A 137 -10.50 0.82 -0.30
C GLY A 137 -9.90 -0.51 -0.77
N VAL A 138 -10.45 -1.13 -1.83
CA VAL A 138 -9.95 -2.41 -2.35
C VAL A 138 -8.55 -2.24 -2.94
N ILE A 139 -7.59 -2.99 -2.43
CA ILE A 139 -6.21 -3.00 -2.94
C ILE A 139 -5.96 -4.19 -3.88
N THR A 140 -6.57 -5.35 -3.63
CA THR A 140 -6.47 -6.51 -4.54
C THR A 140 -7.67 -7.46 -4.37
N ALA A 141 -7.94 -8.25 -5.40
CA ALA A 141 -8.90 -9.34 -5.39
C ALA A 141 -8.34 -10.52 -6.21
N TYR A 142 -8.52 -11.76 -5.76
CA TYR A 142 -7.96 -12.94 -6.44
C TYR A 142 -8.68 -14.25 -6.07
N CYS A 143 -8.38 -15.34 -6.78
CA CYS A 143 -9.10 -16.62 -6.67
C CYS A 143 -8.31 -17.78 -6.01
N GLY A 144 -7.37 -17.48 -5.10
CA GLY A 144 -6.44 -18.49 -4.53
C GLY A 144 -5.43 -19.09 -5.52
N VAL A 145 -5.62 -18.87 -6.82
CA VAL A 145 -4.70 -19.16 -7.92
C VAL A 145 -4.27 -17.85 -8.61
N THR A 146 -3.23 -17.90 -9.44
CA THR A 146 -2.69 -16.70 -10.11
C THR A 146 -3.74 -15.92 -10.90
N LYS A 147 -4.53 -16.61 -11.73
CA LYS A 147 -5.61 -16.01 -12.54
C LYS A 147 -6.94 -16.69 -12.24
N CYS A 148 -7.96 -15.88 -11.95
CA CYS A 148 -9.33 -16.35 -11.84
C CYS A 148 -9.80 -16.94 -13.19
N PRO A 149 -10.58 -18.03 -13.15
CA PRO A 149 -11.22 -18.57 -14.35
C PRO A 149 -12.08 -17.51 -15.07
N ASN A 150 -12.11 -17.56 -16.41
CA ASN A 150 -12.85 -16.58 -17.21
C ASN A 150 -14.34 -16.51 -16.85
N TRP A 151 -14.94 -17.63 -16.47
CA TRP A 151 -16.36 -17.71 -16.11
C TRP A 151 -16.75 -16.88 -14.88
N VAL A 152 -15.78 -16.46 -14.05
CA VAL A 152 -16.04 -15.49 -12.96
C VAL A 152 -16.52 -14.14 -13.53
N ASN A 153 -16.13 -13.83 -14.77
CA ASN A 153 -16.42 -12.57 -15.45
C ASN A 153 -17.61 -12.62 -16.42
N GLU A 154 -18.26 -13.79 -16.58
CA GLU A 154 -19.39 -14.02 -17.49
C GLU A 154 -20.73 -13.55 -16.92
#